data_AF-A0A183PBQ3-F1
#
_entry.id   AF-A0A183PBQ3-F1
#
_cell.length_a   1.000
_cell.length_b   1.000
_cell.length_c   1.000
_cell.angle_alpha   90.00
_cell.angle_beta   90.00
_cell.angle_gamma   90.00
#
_symmetry.space_group_name_H-M   'P 1'
#
loop_
_entity.id
_entity.type
_entity.pdbx_description
1 polymer ?
#
loop_
_entity_poly.entity_id
_entity_poly.type
_entity_poly.pdbx_seq_one_letter_code
_entity_poly.pdbx_strand_id
1 'polypeptide(L)'
;MVLSTEMVRHFDIVTKFVNTLSKPMLAKNRHHDRSSVGSMSSMESCSMGMTISHSTSPSPGQERISSTLENLSTAENRTLIKRLIIKCSDVNNPTRPLSICKEWATRIAEEYFCQTEEEKRRNLPIVMPNFDRQTCNISQSQLSFIDFFLKGMFSGFDCVFPIPELMSNLESNTAYWANNIEKEKKTHVTYQTETKSISVHQD
;
A
#
# COMPACT_ATOMS: atom_id res chain seq x y z
N MET A 1 -10.47 17.79 6.20
CA MET A 1 -9.96 16.47 6.62
C MET A 1 -10.90 15.36 6.18
N VAL A 2 -12.19 15.41 6.53
CA VAL A 2 -13.19 14.40 6.14
C VAL A 2 -13.27 14.19 4.62
N LEU A 3 -13.33 15.25 3.81
CA LEU A 3 -13.34 15.14 2.33
C LEU A 3 -12.14 14.37 1.72
N SER A 4 -11.11 14.07 2.51
CA SER A 4 -9.97 13.27 2.06
C SER A 4 -10.22 11.76 2.14
N THR A 5 -11.26 11.32 2.84
CA THR A 5 -11.67 9.90 2.88
C THR A 5 -12.38 9.50 1.58
N GLU A 6 -13.02 10.44 0.86
CA GLU A 6 -13.67 10.15 -0.42
C GLU A 6 -12.73 9.47 -1.43
N MET A 7 -13.20 8.37 -2.03
CA MET A 7 -12.41 7.61 -3.00
C MET A 7 -12.28 8.34 -4.35
N VAL A 8 -13.20 9.24 -4.69
CA VAL A 8 -13.11 10.11 -5.89
C VAL A 8 -11.84 10.96 -5.89
N ARG A 9 -11.35 11.35 -4.71
CA ARG A 9 -10.14 12.17 -4.54
C ARG A 9 -8.89 11.33 -4.26
N HIS A 10 -8.99 9.99 -4.32
CA HIS A 10 -7.91 9.08 -3.94
C HIS A 10 -6.63 9.34 -4.73
N PHE A 11 -6.69 9.23 -6.05
CA PHE A 11 -5.50 9.36 -6.88
C PHE A 11 -4.90 10.77 -6.84
N ASP A 12 -5.72 11.81 -6.71
CA ASP A 12 -5.24 13.19 -6.55
C ASP A 12 -4.38 13.35 -5.30
N ILE A 13 -4.86 12.84 -4.16
CA ILE A 13 -4.17 12.95 -2.87
C ILE A 13 -2.89 12.11 -2.89
N VAL A 14 -2.99 10.85 -3.35
CA VAL A 14 -1.85 9.92 -3.40
C VAL A 14 -0.78 10.42 -4.36
N THR A 15 -1.15 10.83 -5.57
CA THR A 15 -0.21 11.34 -6.58
C THR A 15 0.50 12.59 -6.08
N LYS A 16 -0.25 13.53 -5.46
CA LYS A 16 0.34 14.74 -4.89
C LYS A 16 1.33 14.39 -3.78
N PHE A 17 0.97 13.49 -2.85
CA PHE A 17 1.88 13.05 -1.79
C PHE A 17 3.15 12.41 -2.35
N VAL A 18 3.01 11.44 -3.26
CA VAL A 18 4.14 10.71 -3.85
C VAL A 18 5.10 11.65 -4.56
N ASN A 19 4.57 12.60 -5.34
CA ASN A 19 5.39 13.54 -6.09
C ASN A 19 6.07 14.58 -5.20
N THR A 20 5.37 15.07 -4.17
CA THR A 20 5.88 16.14 -3.29
C THR A 20 6.80 15.62 -2.19
N LEU A 21 6.55 14.42 -1.65
CA LEU A 21 7.24 13.94 -0.45
C LEU A 21 8.02 12.64 -0.69
N SER A 22 7.41 11.62 -1.29
CA SER A 22 8.07 10.31 -1.43
C SER A 22 9.22 10.34 -2.45
N LYS A 23 9.00 10.84 -3.67
CA LYS A 23 10.02 10.86 -4.72
C LYS A 23 11.29 11.64 -4.32
N PRO A 24 11.21 12.83 -3.71
CA PRO A 24 12.39 13.55 -3.22
C PRO A 24 13.17 12.76 -2.16
N MET A 25 12.48 12.06 -1.25
CA MET A 25 13.13 11.21 -0.24
C MET A 25 13.88 10.04 -0.88
N LEU A 26 13.30 9.36 -1.88
CA LEU A 26 13.99 8.29 -2.62
C LEU A 26 15.23 8.78 -3.36
N ALA A 27 15.15 9.95 -4.00
CA ALA A 27 16.28 10.53 -4.72
C ALA A 27 17.45 10.87 -3.78
N LYS A 28 17.14 11.40 -2.59
CA LYS A 28 18.14 11.73 -1.55
C LYS A 28 18.85 10.48 -1.01
N ASN A 29 18.16 9.33 -0.94
CA ASN A 29 18.76 8.07 -0.49
C ASN A 29 19.65 7.41 -1.55
N ARG A 30 19.26 7.42 -2.83
CA ARG A 30 20.09 6.84 -3.92
C ARG A 30 21.44 7.54 -4.12
N HIS A 31 21.51 8.84 -3.87
CA HIS A 31 22.77 9.58 -3.96
C HIS A 31 23.81 9.17 -2.89
N HIS A 32 23.35 8.63 -1.75
CA HIS A 32 24.21 8.22 -0.64
C HIS A 32 24.91 6.88 -0.90
N ASP A 33 24.19 5.89 -1.44
CA ASP A 33 24.78 4.57 -1.75
C ASP A 33 25.84 4.67 -2.85
N ARG A 34 25.68 5.59 -3.79
CA ARG A 34 26.66 5.83 -4.85
C ARG A 34 27.92 6.55 -4.36
N SER A 35 27.83 7.33 -3.28
CA SER A 35 28.99 7.97 -2.66
C SER A 35 29.78 7.08 -1.69
N SER A 36 29.24 5.92 -1.31
CA SER A 36 29.88 5.03 -0.31
C SER A 36 30.77 3.94 -0.91
N VAL A 37 30.86 3.82 -2.24
CA VAL A 37 31.75 2.92 -2.96
C VAL A 37 32.77 3.74 -3.75
N GLY A 38 33.84 4.16 -3.09
CA GLY A 38 34.91 4.95 -3.71
C GLY A 38 36.18 5.03 -2.87
N SER A 39 37.14 4.17 -3.23
CA SER A 39 38.60 4.34 -3.08
C SER A 39 39.26 4.08 -1.72
N MET A 40 39.76 2.86 -1.55
CA MET A 40 41.06 2.65 -0.88
C MET A 40 42.16 3.12 -1.83
N SER A 41 42.90 4.17 -1.46
CA SER A 41 44.22 4.43 -2.02
C SER A 41 45.09 5.26 -1.07
N SER A 42 46.21 4.64 -0.71
CA SER A 42 47.54 5.16 -0.36
C SER A 42 47.72 6.25 0.70
N MET A 43 48.64 5.89 1.61
CA MET A 43 49.27 6.68 2.65
C MET A 43 50.22 7.70 2.03
N GLU A 44 50.15 8.97 2.46
CA GLU A 44 51.29 9.88 2.45
C GLU A 44 51.28 10.75 3.71
N SER A 45 52.47 10.86 4.31
CA SER A 45 52.79 11.56 5.54
C SER A 45 53.04 13.05 5.29
N CYS A 46 52.57 13.93 6.19
CA CYS A 46 53.22 15.21 6.54
C CYS A 46 52.63 15.76 7.85
N SER A 47 53.48 16.40 8.66
CA SER A 47 53.23 16.79 10.05
C SER A 47 53.17 18.32 10.25
N MET A 48 52.45 18.73 11.30
CA MET A 48 52.41 20.00 12.05
C MET A 48 51.63 21.23 11.55
N GLY A 49 50.68 21.66 12.39
CA GLY A 49 50.09 23.01 12.41
C GLY A 49 48.76 23.10 13.18
N MET A 50 48.78 23.16 14.52
CA MET A 50 47.57 23.33 15.34
C MET A 50 47.12 24.81 15.38
N THR A 51 45.88 25.07 14.95
CA THR A 51 45.06 26.18 15.47
C THR A 51 43.67 25.64 15.78
N ILE A 52 43.23 25.75 17.03
CA ILE A 52 41.89 25.34 17.47
C ILE A 52 40.97 26.56 17.32
N SER A 53 40.21 26.60 16.23
CA SER A 53 38.94 27.32 16.16
C SER A 53 37.82 26.30 16.38
N HIS A 54 37.13 26.42 17.51
CA HIS A 54 35.94 25.63 17.81
C HIS A 54 34.75 26.17 17.01
N SER A 55 34.69 25.80 15.73
CA SER A 55 33.46 25.81 14.95
C SER A 55 32.88 24.41 15.00
N THR A 56 31.84 24.22 15.81
CA THR A 56 30.99 23.02 15.79
C THR A 56 30.20 23.01 14.48
N SER A 57 30.87 22.62 13.39
CA SER A 57 30.21 22.25 12.14
C SER A 57 29.32 21.04 12.44
N PRO A 58 28.01 21.07 12.14
CA PRO A 58 27.16 19.92 12.38
C PRO A 58 27.67 18.76 11.54
N SER A 59 27.66 17.57 12.13
CA SER A 59 28.00 16.34 11.40
C SER A 59 27.09 16.24 10.16
N PRO A 60 27.54 15.69 9.01
CA PRO A 60 26.71 15.58 7.79
C PRO A 60 25.33 14.92 8.01
N GLY A 61 25.20 14.07 9.03
CA GLY A 61 23.94 13.47 9.46
C GLY A 61 22.95 14.45 10.13
N GLN A 62 23.41 15.47 10.85
CA GLN A 62 22.57 16.44 11.57
C GLN A 62 21.92 17.46 10.61
N GLU A 63 22.65 18.01 9.64
CA GLU A 63 22.06 18.89 8.61
C GLU A 63 21.04 18.15 7.74
N ARG A 64 21.27 16.85 7.50
CA ARG A 64 20.38 16.00 6.70
C ARG A 64 19.04 15.73 7.39
N ILE A 65 19.06 15.53 8.71
CA ILE A 65 17.86 15.37 9.52
C ILE A 65 17.10 16.71 9.60
N SER A 66 17.80 17.83 9.84
CA SER A 66 17.19 19.16 9.88
C SER A 66 16.46 19.51 8.57
N SER A 67 17.12 19.35 7.43
CA SER A 67 16.54 19.66 6.11
C SER A 67 15.34 18.77 5.75
N THR A 68 15.32 17.50 6.18
CA THR A 68 14.17 16.61 5.97
C THR A 68 13.01 17.01 6.86
N LEU A 69 13.25 17.29 8.14
CA LEU A 69 12.22 17.74 9.08
C LEU A 69 11.63 19.10 8.68
N GLU A 70 12.46 20.02 8.20
CA GLU A 70 12.04 21.32 7.67
C GLU A 70 11.09 21.16 6.48
N ASN A 71 11.41 20.28 5.52
CA ASN A 71 10.53 20.01 4.38
C ASN A 71 9.17 19.43 4.83
N LEU A 72 9.15 18.50 5.79
CA LEU A 72 7.91 17.94 6.33
C LEU A 72 7.09 18.97 7.15
N SER A 73 7.76 20.00 7.67
CA SER A 73 7.16 20.97 8.58
C SER A 73 6.36 22.08 7.88
N THR A 74 6.43 22.25 6.55
CA THR A 74 5.68 23.32 5.87
C THR A 74 4.16 23.14 6.03
N ALA A 75 3.39 24.24 6.08
CA ALA A 75 1.94 24.16 6.31
C ALA A 75 1.22 23.33 5.24
N GLU A 76 1.67 23.42 3.99
CA GLU A 76 1.15 22.65 2.86
C GLU A 76 1.49 21.16 3.00
N ASN A 77 2.75 20.82 3.31
CA ASN A 77 3.17 19.43 3.46
C ASN A 77 2.52 18.78 4.68
N ARG A 78 2.40 19.49 5.81
CA ARG A 78 1.63 19.00 6.98
C ARG A 78 0.18 18.71 6.60
N THR A 79 -0.44 19.56 5.79
CA THR A 79 -1.81 19.33 5.33
C THR A 79 -1.90 18.09 4.45
N LEU A 80 -0.96 17.94 3.51
CA LEU A 80 -0.88 16.78 2.62
C LEU A 80 -0.64 15.47 3.38
N ILE A 81 0.28 15.48 4.35
CA ILE A 81 0.57 14.36 5.25
C ILE A 81 -0.68 13.97 6.02
N LYS A 82 -1.36 14.93 6.65
CA LYS A 82 -2.62 14.65 7.38
C LYS A 82 -3.65 14.00 6.47
N ARG A 83 -3.83 14.52 5.25
CA ARG A 83 -4.78 13.97 4.26
C ARG A 83 -4.43 12.54 3.84
N LEU A 84 -3.15 12.22 3.69
CA LEU A 84 -2.76 10.85 3.39
C LEU A 84 -2.91 9.93 4.60
N ILE A 85 -2.55 10.38 5.81
CA ILE A 85 -2.72 9.61 7.05
C ILE A 85 -4.18 9.20 7.21
N ILE A 86 -5.13 10.14 7.12
CA ILE A 86 -6.55 9.81 7.30
C ILE A 86 -7.03 8.82 6.22
N LYS A 87 -6.48 8.90 5.00
CA LYS A 87 -6.81 7.97 3.92
C LYS A 87 -6.23 6.58 4.14
N CYS A 88 -4.97 6.48 4.55
CA CYS A 88 -4.39 5.21 5.00
C CYS A 88 -5.20 4.63 6.16
N SER A 89 -5.67 5.45 7.11
CA SER A 89 -6.52 4.99 8.21
C SER A 89 -7.86 4.43 7.74
N ASP A 90 -8.46 5.04 6.73
CA ASP A 90 -9.79 4.70 6.19
C ASP A 90 -9.81 3.35 5.44
N VAL A 91 -8.72 3.02 4.72
CA VAL A 91 -8.67 1.81 3.87
C VAL A 91 -7.58 0.79 4.25
N ASN A 92 -7.11 0.78 5.50
CA ASN A 92 -6.02 -0.13 5.94
C ASN A 92 -6.44 -1.57 6.21
N ASN A 93 -7.69 -1.97 6.05
CA ASN A 93 -8.11 -3.35 6.39
C ASN A 93 -7.19 -4.44 5.77
N PRO A 94 -6.71 -4.31 4.52
CA PRO A 94 -5.74 -5.24 3.94
C PRO A 94 -4.34 -5.25 4.55
N THR A 95 -3.97 -4.25 5.35
CA THR A 95 -2.67 -4.17 6.06
C THR A 95 -2.76 -4.63 7.52
N ARG A 96 -3.92 -5.14 7.95
CA ARG A 96 -4.14 -5.71 9.29
C ARG A 96 -3.78 -7.20 9.34
N PRO A 97 -3.58 -7.77 10.54
CA PRO A 97 -3.45 -9.22 10.71
C PRO A 97 -4.56 -9.96 9.96
N LEU A 98 -4.23 -11.12 9.39
CA LEU A 98 -5.09 -11.85 8.44
C LEU A 98 -6.52 -12.06 8.95
N SER A 99 -6.71 -12.37 10.24
CA SER A 99 -8.04 -12.55 10.84
C SER A 99 -8.92 -11.29 10.70
N ILE A 100 -8.34 -10.12 10.96
CA ILE A 100 -9.02 -8.82 10.85
C ILE A 100 -9.23 -8.46 9.38
N CYS A 101 -8.24 -8.68 8.52
CA CYS A 101 -8.36 -8.46 7.08
C CYS A 101 -9.55 -9.23 6.49
N LYS A 102 -9.67 -10.52 6.83
CA LYS A 102 -10.78 -11.37 6.39
C LYS A 102 -12.13 -10.91 6.90
N GLU A 103 -12.23 -10.60 8.20
CA GLU A 103 -13.47 -10.13 8.82
C GLU A 103 -13.99 -8.87 8.11
N TRP A 104 -13.13 -7.89 7.89
CA TRP A 104 -13.52 -6.67 7.19
C TRP A 104 -13.83 -6.88 5.71
N ALA A 105 -13.11 -7.78 5.03
CA ALA A 105 -13.42 -8.17 3.65
C ALA A 105 -14.81 -8.79 3.53
N THR A 106 -15.20 -9.64 4.49
CA THR A 106 -16.55 -10.22 4.55
C THR A 106 -17.61 -9.16 4.85
N ARG A 107 -17.37 -8.26 5.81
CA ARG A 107 -18.33 -7.20 6.16
C ARG A 107 -18.62 -6.25 5.00
N ILE A 108 -17.59 -5.80 4.29
CA ILE A 108 -17.80 -4.88 3.16
C ILE A 108 -18.48 -5.59 1.97
N ALA A 109 -18.16 -6.87 1.74
CA ALA A 109 -18.85 -7.65 0.73
C ALA A 109 -20.35 -7.81 1.06
N GLU A 110 -20.66 -8.10 2.34
CA GLU A 110 -22.04 -8.21 2.81
C GLU A 110 -22.83 -6.91 2.65
N GLU A 111 -22.21 -5.76 2.97
CA GLU A 111 -22.82 -4.45 2.74
C GLU A 111 -23.13 -4.21 1.25
N TYR A 112 -22.19 -4.52 0.36
CA TYR A 112 -22.42 -4.39 -1.09
C TYR A 112 -23.45 -5.40 -1.62
N PHE A 113 -23.52 -6.61 -1.06
CA PHE A 113 -24.57 -7.56 -1.42
C PHE A 113 -25.94 -7.00 -1.06
N CYS A 114 -26.11 -6.50 0.16
CA CYS A 114 -27.35 -5.89 0.61
C CYS A 114 -27.76 -4.71 -0.28
N GLN A 115 -26.79 -3.87 -0.66
CA GLN A 115 -27.04 -2.77 -1.59
C GLN A 115 -27.50 -3.27 -2.97
N THR A 116 -26.77 -4.21 -3.58
CA THR A 116 -27.10 -4.78 -4.90
C THR A 116 -28.48 -5.46 -4.90
N GLU A 117 -28.81 -6.19 -3.85
CA GLU A 117 -30.11 -6.84 -3.68
C GLU A 117 -31.24 -5.79 -3.59
N GLU A 118 -31.02 -4.71 -2.85
CA GLU A 118 -32.00 -3.63 -2.71
C GLU A 118 -32.16 -2.81 -4.00
N GLU A 119 -31.08 -2.55 -4.73
CA GLU A 119 -31.10 -1.91 -6.05
C GLU A 119 -31.97 -2.72 -7.02
N LYS A 120 -31.78 -4.05 -7.07
CA LYS A 120 -32.61 -4.96 -7.87
C LYS A 120 -34.08 -4.90 -7.45
N ARG A 121 -34.36 -5.02 -6.14
CA ARG A 121 -35.74 -5.03 -5.61
C ARG A 121 -36.50 -3.75 -5.93
N ARG A 122 -35.80 -2.61 -5.96
CA ARG A 122 -36.37 -1.30 -6.29
C ARG A 122 -36.34 -0.97 -7.79
N ASN A 123 -35.84 -1.86 -8.65
CA ASN A 123 -35.60 -1.58 -10.06
C ASN A 123 -34.72 -0.34 -10.29
N LEU A 124 -33.69 -0.16 -9.47
CA LEU A 124 -32.68 0.90 -9.62
C LEU A 124 -31.48 0.39 -10.46
N PRO A 125 -30.70 1.30 -11.07
CA PRO A 125 -29.43 0.92 -11.69
C PRO A 125 -28.49 0.27 -10.68
N ILE A 126 -27.92 -0.88 -11.03
CA ILE A 126 -26.97 -1.60 -10.16
C ILE A 126 -25.60 -0.92 -10.20
N VAL A 127 -25.13 -0.43 -9.06
CA VAL A 127 -23.85 0.32 -8.98
C VAL A 127 -22.66 -0.63 -8.82
N MET A 128 -22.86 -1.78 -8.18
CA MET A 128 -21.80 -2.74 -7.85
C MET A 128 -22.08 -4.13 -8.46
N PRO A 129 -22.07 -4.27 -9.80
CA PRO A 129 -22.53 -5.50 -10.47
C PRO A 129 -21.72 -6.76 -10.12
N ASN A 130 -20.46 -6.60 -9.70
CA ASN A 130 -19.60 -7.71 -9.28
C ASN A 130 -19.89 -8.21 -7.86
N PHE A 131 -20.71 -7.48 -7.10
CA PHE A 131 -21.11 -7.83 -5.74
C PHE A 131 -22.54 -8.36 -5.72
N ASP A 132 -22.73 -9.46 -6.43
CA ASP A 132 -23.91 -10.30 -6.33
C ASP A 132 -23.59 -11.54 -5.47
N ARG A 133 -24.42 -11.81 -4.46
CA ARG A 133 -24.17 -12.87 -3.47
C ARG A 133 -23.95 -14.26 -4.08
N GLN A 134 -24.55 -14.53 -5.23
CA GLN A 134 -24.49 -15.85 -5.87
C GLN A 134 -23.22 -16.03 -6.71
N THR A 135 -22.59 -14.94 -7.14
CA THR A 135 -21.52 -14.99 -8.14
C THR A 135 -20.24 -14.25 -7.74
N CYS A 136 -20.29 -13.44 -6.68
CA CYS A 136 -19.16 -12.62 -6.26
C CYS A 136 -17.98 -13.48 -5.82
N ASN A 137 -16.82 -13.22 -6.43
CA ASN A 137 -15.55 -13.73 -5.93
C ASN A 137 -14.91 -12.68 -5.01
N ILE A 138 -15.04 -12.88 -3.69
CA ILE A 138 -14.48 -11.96 -2.69
C ILE A 138 -12.96 -11.90 -2.81
N SER A 139 -12.29 -13.05 -2.99
CA SER A 139 -10.83 -13.13 -3.10
C SER A 139 -10.29 -12.28 -4.26
N GLN A 140 -10.91 -12.39 -5.44
CA GLN A 140 -10.59 -11.60 -6.62
C GLN A 140 -10.86 -10.10 -6.39
N SER A 141 -12.00 -9.78 -5.75
CA SER A 141 -12.36 -8.39 -5.45
C SER A 141 -11.37 -7.72 -4.50
N GLN A 142 -10.91 -8.43 -3.46
CA GLN A 142 -9.88 -7.95 -2.53
C GLN A 142 -8.54 -7.76 -3.23
N LEU A 143 -8.13 -8.69 -4.09
CA LEU A 143 -6.88 -8.59 -4.83
C LEU A 143 -6.89 -7.36 -5.77
N SER A 144 -7.98 -7.15 -6.50
CA SER A 144 -8.15 -5.98 -7.37
C SER A 144 -8.16 -4.67 -6.59
N PHE A 145 -8.81 -4.62 -5.42
CA PHE A 145 -8.81 -3.45 -4.55
C PHE A 145 -7.40 -3.11 -4.03
N ILE A 146 -6.68 -4.12 -3.56
CA ILE A 146 -5.30 -3.95 -3.07
C ILE A 146 -4.40 -3.41 -4.18
N ASP A 147 -4.47 -4.02 -5.36
CA ASP A 147 -3.62 -3.66 -6.49
C ASP A 147 -3.88 -2.23 -6.99
N PHE A 148 -5.15 -1.88 -7.16
CA PHE A 148 -5.54 -0.63 -7.78
C PHE A 148 -5.46 0.58 -6.83
N PHE A 149 -5.77 0.40 -5.54
CA PHE A 149 -5.85 1.52 -4.59
C PHE A 149 -4.75 1.52 -3.53
N LEU A 150 -4.31 0.35 -3.03
CA LEU A 150 -3.48 0.31 -1.82
C LEU A 150 -1.98 0.27 -2.10
N LYS A 151 -1.52 -0.56 -3.03
CA LYS A 151 -0.08 -0.80 -3.23
C LYS A 151 0.70 0.50 -3.43
N GLY A 152 0.26 1.33 -4.38
CA GLY A 152 0.90 2.62 -4.66
C GLY A 152 0.84 3.60 -3.49
N MET A 153 -0.30 3.64 -2.80
CA MET A 153 -0.52 4.51 -1.65
C MET A 153 0.37 4.14 -0.45
N PHE A 154 0.35 2.88 -0.04
CA PHE A 154 1.11 2.40 1.11
C PHE A 154 2.62 2.37 0.85
N SER A 155 3.06 2.01 -0.37
CA SER A 155 4.47 2.12 -0.75
C SER A 155 4.97 3.57 -0.73
N GLY A 156 4.16 4.51 -1.25
CA GLY A 156 4.45 5.93 -1.18
C GLY A 156 4.55 6.44 0.25
N PHE A 157 3.63 6.00 1.12
CA PHE A 157 3.63 6.36 2.54
C PHE A 157 4.84 5.78 3.29
N ASP A 158 5.12 4.49 3.13
CA ASP A 158 6.24 3.76 3.77
C ASP A 158 7.60 4.39 3.45
N CYS A 159 7.77 4.88 2.22
CA CYS A 159 8.96 5.61 1.80
C CYS A 159 9.27 6.86 2.67
N VAL A 160 8.23 7.52 3.20
CA VAL A 160 8.37 8.72 4.04
C VAL A 160 8.29 8.37 5.52
N PHE A 161 7.40 7.44 5.87
CA PHE A 161 7.12 6.98 7.22
C PHE A 161 7.18 5.45 7.26
N PRO A 162 8.32 4.84 7.66
CA PRO A 162 8.48 3.40 7.66
C PRO A 162 7.40 2.70 8.48
N ILE A 163 6.70 1.75 7.87
CA ILE A 163 5.60 0.97 8.44
C ILE A 163 5.75 -0.54 8.10
N PRO A 164 6.89 -1.16 8.45
CA PRO A 164 7.26 -2.50 7.97
C PRO A 164 6.24 -3.59 8.32
N GLU A 165 5.60 -3.51 9.50
CA GLU A 165 4.56 -4.46 9.91
C GLU A 165 3.33 -4.41 8.99
N LEU A 166 2.87 -3.20 8.64
CA LEU A 166 1.72 -3.02 7.75
C LEU A 166 2.03 -3.50 6.34
N MET A 167 3.24 -3.25 5.85
CA MET A 167 3.70 -3.72 4.54
C MET A 167 3.80 -5.25 4.50
N SER A 168 4.35 -5.87 5.54
CA SER A 168 4.42 -7.34 5.65
C SER A 168 3.03 -7.99 5.68
N ASN A 169 2.08 -7.40 6.40
CA ASN A 169 0.68 -7.84 6.40
C ASN A 169 0.05 -7.67 5.01
N LEU A 170 0.27 -6.54 4.34
CA LEU A 170 -0.27 -6.28 3.00
C LEU A 170 0.20 -7.34 2.00
N GLU A 171 1.50 -7.67 2.01
CA GLU A 171 2.09 -8.72 1.17
C GLU A 171 1.50 -10.10 1.48
N SER A 172 1.49 -10.49 2.76
CA SER A 172 1.00 -11.78 3.21
C SER A 172 -0.49 -11.97 2.90
N ASN A 173 -1.31 -10.94 3.11
CA ASN A 173 -2.73 -10.96 2.80
C ASN A 173 -2.98 -10.99 1.28
N THR A 174 -2.18 -10.27 0.49
CA THR A 174 -2.24 -10.33 -0.98
C THR A 174 -2.00 -11.77 -1.46
N ALA A 175 -0.97 -12.44 -0.92
CA ALA A 175 -0.68 -13.83 -1.24
C ALA A 175 -1.81 -14.77 -0.81
N TYR A 176 -2.41 -14.55 0.37
CA TYR A 176 -3.56 -15.32 0.84
C TYR A 176 -4.73 -15.27 -0.15
N TRP A 177 -5.12 -14.08 -0.61
CA TRP A 177 -6.22 -13.92 -1.56
C TRP A 177 -5.90 -14.55 -2.91
N ALA A 178 -4.68 -14.38 -3.43
CA ALA A 178 -4.23 -15.02 -4.67
C ALA A 178 -4.32 -16.56 -4.58
N ASN A 179 -3.84 -17.14 -3.48
CA ASN A 179 -3.90 -18.57 -3.25
C ASN A 179 -5.34 -19.12 -3.16
N ASN A 180 -6.28 -18.35 -2.61
CA ASN A 180 -7.69 -18.75 -2.56
C ASN A 180 -8.31 -18.81 -3.96
N ILE A 181 -8.02 -17.84 -4.82
CA ILE A 181 -8.49 -17.83 -6.21
C ILE A 181 -8.00 -19.09 -6.95
N GLU A 182 -6.76 -19.50 -6.73
CA GLU A 182 -6.23 -20.73 -7.31
C GLU A 182 -6.91 -21.99 -6.78
N LYS A 183 -7.20 -22.05 -5.47
CA LYS A 183 -7.93 -23.17 -4.86
C LYS A 183 -9.36 -23.28 -5.40
N GLU A 184 -10.07 -22.17 -5.48
CA GLU A 184 -11.44 -22.09 -6.03
C GLU A 184 -11.49 -22.60 -7.48
N LYS A 185 -10.50 -22.21 -8.32
CA LYS A 185 -10.37 -22.71 -9.69
C LYS A 185 -10.15 -24.22 -9.74
N LYS A 186 -9.24 -24.76 -8.90
CA LYS A 186 -8.95 -26.20 -8.86
C LYS A 186 -10.17 -27.01 -8.42
N THR A 187 -10.89 -26.56 -7.39
CA THR A 187 -12.11 -27.19 -6.92
C THR A 187 -13.18 -27.27 -8.01
N HIS A 188 -13.40 -26.18 -8.76
CA HIS A 188 -14.35 -26.19 -9.88
C HIS A 188 -13.97 -27.17 -11.00
N VAL A 189 -12.67 -27.30 -11.33
CA VAL A 189 -12.19 -28.25 -12.34
C VAL A 189 -12.41 -29.70 -11.89
N THR A 190 -12.14 -30.02 -10.62
CA THR A 190 -12.37 -31.37 -10.08
C THR A 190 -13.84 -31.78 -10.16
N TYR A 191 -14.77 -30.93 -9.72
CA TYR A 191 -16.21 -31.22 -9.80
C TYR A 191 -16.71 -31.39 -11.25
N GLN A 192 -16.19 -30.61 -12.21
CA GLN A 192 -16.54 -30.78 -13.63
C GLN A 192 -16.00 -32.08 -14.23
N THR A 193 -14.86 -32.57 -13.73
CA THR A 193 -14.25 -33.83 -14.19
C THR A 193 -14.98 -35.04 -13.60
N GLU A 194 -15.36 -34.99 -12.33
CA GLU A 194 -16.15 -36.03 -11.63
C GLU A 194 -17.57 -36.14 -12.17
N THR A 195 -18.25 -35.02 -12.42
CA THR A 195 -19.62 -35.05 -13.00
C THR A 195 -19.64 -35.63 -14.41
N LYS A 196 -18.66 -35.28 -15.26
CA LYS A 196 -18.53 -35.88 -16.61
C LYS A 196 -18.25 -37.38 -16.58
N SER A 197 -17.43 -37.85 -15.65
CA SER A 197 -17.10 -39.27 -15.54
C SER A 197 -18.27 -40.13 -15.01
N ILE A 198 -19.11 -39.59 -14.13
CA ILE A 198 -20.34 -40.25 -13.68
C ILE A 198 -21.36 -40.38 -14.82
N SER A 199 -21.53 -39.36 -15.66
CA SER A 199 -22.46 -39.41 -16.81
C SER A 199 -22.04 -40.34 -17.96
N VAL A 200 -20.77 -40.77 -18.03
CA VAL A 200 -20.26 -41.69 -19.07
C VAL A 200 -20.45 -43.17 -18.67
N HIS A 201 -20.91 -43.45 -17.45
CA HIS A 201 -21.11 -44.82 -16.94
C HIS A 201 -22.59 -45.21 -16.78
N GLN A 202 -23.52 -44.43 -17.35
CA GLN A 202 -24.97 -44.69 -17.29
C GLN A 202 -25.62 -45.03 -18.65
N ASP A 203 -24.83 -45.20 -19.72
CA ASP A 203 -25.31 -45.61 -21.05
C ASP A 203 -24.81 -47.01 -21.45
#